data_AF-A0A8B9FS10-F1
#
_entry.id   AF-A0A8B9FS10-F1
#
_cell.length_a   1.000
_cell.length_b   1.000
_cell.length_c   1.000
_cell.angle_alpha   90.00
_cell.angle_beta   90.00
_cell.angle_gamma   90.00
#
_symmetry.space_group_name_H-M   'P 1'
#
loop_
_entity.id
_entity.type
_entity.pdbx_description
1 polymer ?
#
loop_
_entity_poly.entity_id
_entity_poly.type
_entity_poly.pdbx_seq_one_letter_code
_entity_poly.pdbx_strand_id
1 'polypeptide(L)'
;MKLTKAQYDEIAQFLGHVQPTRQSLRKLKEKFPSQSQSTLLSIFSQEYQKQIKRTHTKHHTAEAVETYYQRYLNGVMKNAAAPVLLELANEVDFAPSLMARIVLERYLQEKEQAMPSKALINSMLRDPSQIPDGVLANQVYQCTVNDCCYGPLVDCIKHAIGHEHEVLLREMLLEKNLSFIAEDQLRAKGYDKTPDFILEVPVAVEGHIIHWIESKASFGDESSHQAYLQDQFWSYWNRYLNTESGTFMPIFMRRASKQHIANEVKPASM
;
A
#
# COMPACT_ATOMS: atom_id res chain seq x y z
N MET A 1 15.35 15.35 3.90
CA MET A 1 16.69 14.72 3.76
C MET A 1 16.56 13.55 2.79
N LYS A 2 17.42 13.44 1.78
CA LYS A 2 17.43 12.30 0.85
C LYS A 2 18.15 11.14 1.55
N LEU A 3 17.47 10.02 1.74
CA LEU A 3 18.06 8.78 2.28
C LEU A 3 18.99 8.17 1.22
N THR A 4 20.23 7.82 1.58
CA THR A 4 21.14 7.13 0.65
C THR A 4 20.77 5.65 0.53
N LYS A 5 21.17 5.00 -0.56
CA LYS A 5 20.94 3.56 -0.74
C LYS A 5 21.58 2.74 0.39
N ALA A 6 22.83 3.06 0.77
CA ALA A 6 23.51 2.40 1.88
C ALA A 6 22.75 2.52 3.21
N GLN A 7 22.21 3.71 3.51
CA GLN A 7 21.39 3.90 4.72
C GLN A 7 20.10 3.09 4.68
N TYR A 8 19.44 3.02 3.51
CA TYR A 8 18.26 2.17 3.33
C TYR A 8 18.59 0.70 3.53
N ASP A 9 19.66 0.21 2.90
CA ASP A 9 20.07 -1.20 2.95
C ASP A 9 20.42 -1.62 4.40
N GLU A 10 21.07 -0.74 5.17
CA GLU A 10 21.35 -0.97 6.60
C GLU A 10 20.06 -1.11 7.43
N ILE A 11 19.07 -0.23 7.20
CA ILE A 11 17.77 -0.29 7.87
C ILE A 11 17.03 -1.58 7.48
N ALA A 12 17.01 -1.92 6.19
CA ALA A 12 16.34 -3.12 5.68
C ALA A 12 16.99 -4.41 6.23
N GLN A 13 18.32 -4.46 6.33
CA GLN A 13 19.04 -5.58 6.93
C GLN A 13 18.70 -5.73 8.41
N PHE A 14 18.64 -4.63 9.16
CA PHE A 14 18.22 -4.66 10.56
C PHE A 14 16.79 -5.21 10.68
N LEU A 15 15.86 -4.74 9.85
CA LEU A 15 14.47 -5.20 9.81
C LEU A 15 14.31 -6.69 9.56
N GLY A 16 15.19 -7.30 8.76
CA GLY A 16 15.19 -8.74 8.54
C GLY A 16 15.41 -9.59 9.81
N HIS A 17 15.91 -8.98 10.89
CA HIS A 17 16.18 -9.65 12.17
C HIS A 17 15.19 -9.26 13.27
N VAL A 18 14.19 -8.43 12.98
CA VAL A 18 13.19 -7.99 13.97
C VAL A 18 11.82 -8.51 13.58
N GLN A 19 11.08 -9.04 14.55
CA GLN A 19 9.69 -9.43 14.32
C GLN A 19 8.87 -8.24 13.80
N PRO A 20 7.84 -8.45 12.98
CA PRO A 20 7.10 -7.35 12.37
C PRO A 20 5.99 -6.81 13.29
N THR A 21 6.36 -6.38 14.50
CA THR A 21 5.44 -5.88 15.50
C THR A 21 5.58 -4.37 15.70
N ARG A 22 4.61 -3.74 16.35
CA ARG A 22 4.69 -2.32 16.74
C ARG A 22 5.91 -2.02 17.63
N GLN A 23 6.42 -3.00 18.38
CA GLN A 23 7.62 -2.83 19.21
C GLN A 23 8.87 -2.60 18.37
N SER A 24 8.89 -3.14 17.14
CA SER A 24 10.03 -3.04 16.22
C SER A 24 10.24 -1.63 15.70
N LEU A 25 9.16 -0.84 15.62
CA LEU A 25 9.24 0.58 15.30
C LEU A 25 9.96 1.39 16.39
N ARG A 26 9.84 1.00 17.66
CA ARG A 26 10.59 1.63 18.76
C ARG A 26 12.08 1.31 18.64
N LYS A 27 12.41 0.01 18.43
CA LYS A 27 13.79 -0.44 18.21
C LYS A 27 14.45 0.24 17.00
N LEU A 28 13.70 0.44 15.92
CA LEU A 28 14.17 1.19 14.75
C LEU A 28 14.51 2.64 15.08
N LYS A 29 13.66 3.32 15.84
CA LYS A 29 13.88 4.72 16.22
C LYS A 29 15.11 4.88 17.11
N GLU A 30 15.30 3.94 18.04
CA GLU A 30 16.48 3.90 18.91
C GLU A 30 17.78 3.64 18.11
N LYS A 31 17.71 2.75 17.12
CA LYS A 31 18.86 2.39 16.28
C LYS A 31 19.21 3.45 15.23
N PHE A 32 18.21 4.13 14.68
CA PHE A 32 18.36 5.11 13.59
C PHE A 32 17.77 6.49 13.97
N PRO A 33 18.25 7.15 15.04
CA PRO A 33 17.65 8.39 15.55
C PRO A 33 17.80 9.59 14.61
N SER A 34 18.73 9.53 13.65
CA SER A 34 18.93 10.56 12.63
C SER A 34 17.85 10.58 11.54
N GLN A 35 17.06 9.51 11.42
CA GLN A 35 15.99 9.40 10.44
C GLN A 35 14.65 9.82 11.04
N SER A 36 13.81 10.48 10.25
CA SER A 36 12.48 10.85 10.72
C SER A 36 11.61 9.62 10.94
N GLN A 37 10.69 9.71 11.91
CA GLN A 37 9.75 8.64 12.22
C GLN A 37 8.96 8.19 10.97
N SER A 38 8.53 9.15 10.14
CA SER A 38 7.79 8.86 8.91
C SER A 38 8.60 8.02 7.93
N THR A 39 9.90 8.29 7.79
CA THR A 39 10.79 7.55 6.89
C THR A 39 11.00 6.13 7.39
N LEU A 40 11.25 5.95 8.69
CA LEU A 40 11.41 4.62 9.29
C LEU A 40 10.12 3.80 9.18
N LEU A 41 8.95 4.41 9.40
CA LEU A 41 7.65 3.76 9.21
C LEU A 41 7.42 3.32 7.77
N SER A 42 7.77 4.18 6.80
CA SER A 42 7.68 3.86 5.38
C SER A 42 8.56 2.67 4.99
N ILE A 43 9.82 2.65 5.42
CA ILE A 43 10.74 1.55 5.13
C ILE A 43 10.25 0.26 5.81
N PHE A 44 9.87 0.34 7.09
CA PHE A 44 9.30 -0.79 7.82
C PHE A 44 8.09 -1.38 7.10
N SER A 45 7.13 -0.55 6.69
CA SER A 45 5.93 -1.03 6.00
C SER A 45 6.26 -1.69 4.67
N GLN A 46 7.22 -1.16 3.93
CA GLN A 46 7.64 -1.72 2.65
C GLN A 46 8.36 -3.07 2.80
N GLU A 47 9.34 -3.16 3.71
CA GLU A 47 10.06 -4.41 3.94
C GLU A 47 9.14 -5.50 4.49
N TYR A 48 8.24 -5.11 5.40
CA TYR A 48 7.24 -6.03 5.89
C TYR A 48 6.32 -6.54 4.78
N GLN A 49 5.87 -5.66 3.87
CA GLN A 49 5.06 -6.10 2.73
C GLN A 49 5.80 -7.08 1.81
N LYS A 50 7.11 -6.85 1.59
CA LYS A 50 7.95 -7.78 0.81
C LYS A 50 8.05 -9.14 1.50
N GLN A 51 8.25 -9.16 2.81
CA GLN A 51 8.29 -10.39 3.60
C GLN A 51 6.98 -11.16 3.48
N ILE A 52 5.84 -10.51 3.71
CA ILE A 52 4.51 -11.13 3.61
C ILE A 52 4.25 -11.66 2.20
N LYS A 53 4.61 -10.93 1.14
CA LYS A 53 4.47 -11.42 -0.25
C LYS A 53 5.28 -12.70 -0.49
N ARG A 54 6.52 -12.78 0.01
CA ARG A 54 7.39 -13.96 -0.12
C ARG A 54 6.84 -15.17 0.63
N THR A 55 6.19 -14.94 1.77
CA THR A 55 5.64 -16.01 2.62
C THR A 55 4.15 -16.26 2.42
N HIS A 56 3.48 -15.52 1.54
CA HIS A 56 2.02 -15.60 1.41
C HIS A 56 1.53 -17.01 1.07
N THR A 57 2.17 -17.67 0.09
CA THR A 57 1.76 -18.99 -0.40
C THR A 57 1.88 -20.08 0.66
N LYS A 58 2.91 -20.03 1.53
CA LYS A 58 3.08 -21.04 2.61
C LYS A 58 1.95 -21.00 3.64
N HIS A 59 1.26 -19.86 3.81
CA HIS A 59 0.18 -19.72 4.78
C HIS A 59 -1.21 -20.09 4.22
N HIS A 60 -1.34 -20.20 2.90
CA HIS A 60 -2.61 -20.46 2.21
C HIS A 60 -2.74 -21.91 1.70
N THR A 61 -1.84 -22.81 2.08
CA THR A 61 -2.01 -24.23 1.80
C THR A 61 -3.16 -24.81 2.65
N ALA A 62 -3.89 -25.79 2.13
CA ALA A 62 -5.00 -26.40 2.87
C ALA A 62 -4.56 -26.94 4.25
N GLU A 63 -3.36 -27.52 4.32
CA GLU A 63 -2.76 -28.01 5.57
C GLU A 63 -2.47 -26.87 6.56
N ALA A 64 -1.89 -25.75 6.09
CA ALA A 64 -1.59 -24.61 6.95
C ALA A 64 -2.88 -23.97 7.47
N VAL A 65 -3.88 -23.77 6.60
CA VAL A 65 -5.18 -23.23 6.96
C VAL A 65 -5.85 -24.08 8.03
N GLU A 66 -5.88 -25.41 7.86
CA GLU A 66 -6.48 -26.31 8.85
C GLU A 66 -5.68 -26.31 10.15
N THR A 67 -4.35 -26.30 10.07
CA THR A 67 -3.47 -26.20 11.26
C THR A 67 -3.76 -24.94 12.06
N TYR A 68 -3.85 -23.78 11.40
CA TYR A 68 -4.18 -22.52 12.07
C TYR A 68 -5.56 -22.53 12.70
N TYR A 69 -6.55 -23.08 12.00
CA TYR A 69 -7.91 -23.20 12.51
C TYR A 69 -7.98 -24.09 13.76
N GLN A 70 -7.33 -25.27 13.74
CA GLN A 70 -7.27 -26.16 14.90
C GLN A 70 -6.50 -25.53 16.07
N ARG A 71 -5.39 -24.83 15.82
CA ARG A 71 -4.66 -24.11 16.86
C ARG A 71 -5.51 -23.01 17.48
N TYR A 72 -6.28 -22.28 16.67
CA TYR A 72 -7.23 -21.29 17.12
C TYR A 72 -8.28 -21.89 18.05
N LEU A 73 -8.98 -22.96 17.61
CA LEU A 73 -10.00 -23.64 18.42
C LEU A 73 -9.43 -24.10 19.76
N ASN A 74 -8.28 -24.77 19.74
CA ASN A 74 -7.61 -25.25 20.96
C ASN A 74 -7.19 -24.10 21.89
N GLY A 75 -6.71 -22.97 21.34
CA GLY A 75 -6.32 -21.80 22.12
C GLY A 75 -7.52 -21.15 22.80
N VAL A 76 -8.60 -20.94 22.05
CA VAL A 76 -9.85 -20.36 22.58
C VAL A 76 -10.51 -21.27 23.61
N MET A 77 -10.49 -22.59 23.41
CA MET A 77 -11.00 -23.55 24.40
C MET A 77 -10.26 -23.47 25.73
N LYS A 78 -8.95 -23.18 25.72
CA LYS A 78 -8.16 -22.99 26.94
C LYS A 78 -8.42 -21.63 27.59
N ASN A 79 -8.47 -20.56 26.80
CA ASN A 79 -8.73 -19.21 27.27
C ASN A 79 -9.32 -18.35 26.15
N ALA A 80 -10.64 -18.18 26.16
CA ALA A 80 -11.36 -17.38 25.16
C ALA A 80 -11.00 -15.88 25.19
N ALA A 81 -10.47 -15.37 26.31
CA ALA A 81 -10.08 -13.97 26.45
C ALA A 81 -8.64 -13.70 25.99
N ALA A 82 -7.81 -14.73 25.80
CA ALA A 82 -6.43 -14.57 25.31
C ALA A 82 -6.39 -14.13 23.83
N PRO A 83 -5.39 -13.36 23.40
CA PRO A 83 -5.27 -12.87 22.01
C PRO A 83 -4.71 -13.96 21.06
N VAL A 84 -5.37 -15.12 21.01
CA VAL A 84 -4.89 -16.34 20.33
C VAL A 84 -4.48 -16.11 18.87
N LEU A 85 -5.29 -15.40 18.08
CA LEU A 85 -4.97 -15.17 16.66
C LEU A 85 -3.80 -14.21 16.47
N LEU A 86 -3.67 -13.22 17.35
CA LEU A 86 -2.56 -12.27 17.31
C LEU A 86 -1.25 -12.96 17.70
N GLU A 87 -1.26 -13.79 18.74
CA GLU A 87 -0.11 -14.61 19.15
C GLU A 87 0.30 -15.56 18.03
N LEU A 88 -0.67 -16.28 17.45
CA LEU A 88 -0.43 -17.19 16.33
C LEU A 88 0.21 -16.48 15.14
N ALA A 89 -0.27 -15.29 14.78
CA ALA A 89 0.29 -14.50 13.69
C ALA A 89 1.75 -14.08 13.96
N ASN A 90 2.05 -13.65 15.19
CA ASN A 90 3.40 -13.25 15.59
C ASN A 90 4.38 -14.44 15.62
N GLU A 91 3.93 -15.62 16.05
CA GLU A 91 4.76 -16.82 16.10
C GLU A 91 5.21 -17.30 14.72
N VAL A 92 4.37 -17.11 13.69
CA VAL A 92 4.67 -17.56 12.31
C VAL A 92 5.16 -16.44 11.40
N ASP A 93 5.48 -15.27 11.98
CA ASP A 93 5.87 -14.04 11.30
C ASP A 93 4.93 -13.64 10.16
N PHE A 94 3.62 -13.64 10.45
CA PHE A 94 2.56 -13.31 9.49
C PHE A 94 1.72 -12.11 9.95
N ALA A 95 0.99 -11.50 9.00
CA ALA A 95 0.16 -10.34 9.31
C ALA A 95 -1.06 -10.73 10.14
N PRO A 96 -1.30 -10.09 11.30
CA PRO A 96 -2.46 -10.39 12.14
C PRO A 96 -3.77 -10.31 11.38
N SER A 97 -3.97 -9.29 10.54
CA SER A 97 -5.19 -9.14 9.73
C SER A 97 -5.36 -10.27 8.70
N LEU A 98 -4.26 -10.76 8.11
CA LEU A 98 -4.30 -11.88 7.17
C LEU A 98 -4.50 -13.23 7.88
N MET A 99 -3.94 -13.41 9.07
CA MET A 99 -4.22 -14.59 9.92
C MET A 99 -5.69 -14.63 10.30
N ALA A 100 -6.24 -13.50 10.74
CA ALA A 100 -7.66 -13.36 11.04
C ALA A 100 -8.53 -13.68 9.82
N ARG A 101 -8.14 -13.22 8.63
CA ARG A 101 -8.81 -13.56 7.37
C ARG A 101 -8.85 -15.07 7.12
N ILE A 102 -7.71 -15.77 7.24
CA ILE A 102 -7.62 -17.21 7.01
C ILE A 102 -8.58 -17.98 7.93
N VAL A 103 -8.54 -17.66 9.23
CA VAL A 103 -9.39 -18.33 10.23
C VAL A 103 -10.86 -18.00 10.03
N LEU A 104 -11.21 -16.75 9.73
CA LEU A 104 -12.58 -16.33 9.44
C LEU A 104 -13.14 -17.04 8.20
N GLU A 105 -12.36 -17.12 7.12
CA GLU A 105 -12.75 -17.81 5.89
C GLU A 105 -13.01 -19.30 6.16
N ARG A 106 -12.12 -19.98 6.89
CA ARG A 106 -12.29 -21.39 7.26
C ARG A 106 -13.48 -21.63 8.21
N TYR A 107 -13.73 -20.71 9.14
CA TYR A 107 -14.88 -20.74 10.04
C TYR A 107 -16.21 -20.67 9.26
N LEU A 108 -16.32 -19.74 8.31
CA LEU A 108 -17.53 -19.59 7.49
C LEU A 108 -17.75 -20.80 6.58
N GLN A 109 -16.68 -21.34 5.98
CA GLN A 109 -16.75 -22.58 5.20
C GLN A 109 -17.33 -23.75 6.01
N GLU A 110 -16.96 -23.88 7.29
CA GLU A 110 -17.51 -24.92 8.16
C GLU A 110 -18.99 -24.72 8.44
N LYS A 111 -19.39 -23.48 8.72
CA LYS A 111 -20.77 -23.14 9.11
C LYS A 111 -21.76 -23.21 7.95
N GLU A 112 -21.35 -22.69 6.78
CA GLU A 112 -22.22 -22.56 5.61
C GLU A 112 -22.08 -23.72 4.62
N GLN A 113 -21.10 -24.63 4.84
CA GLN A 113 -20.78 -25.74 3.92
C GLN A 113 -20.54 -25.28 2.47
N ALA A 114 -20.17 -24.02 2.30
CA ALA A 114 -19.99 -23.36 1.01
C ALA A 114 -18.81 -22.38 1.10
N MET A 115 -18.25 -22.02 -0.06
CA MET A 115 -17.19 -21.02 -0.13
C MET A 115 -17.77 -19.62 0.13
N PRO A 116 -17.35 -18.92 1.19
CA PRO A 116 -17.82 -17.56 1.48
C PRO A 116 -17.34 -16.59 0.39
N SER A 117 -18.18 -15.60 0.08
CA SER A 117 -17.79 -14.56 -0.89
C SER A 117 -16.69 -13.66 -0.32
N LYS A 118 -15.77 -13.20 -1.18
CA LYS A 118 -14.74 -12.23 -0.79
C LYS A 118 -15.32 -10.94 -0.22
N ALA A 119 -16.48 -10.51 -0.73
CA ALA A 119 -17.16 -9.30 -0.27
C ALA A 119 -17.63 -9.43 1.19
N LEU A 120 -18.21 -10.58 1.55
CA LEU A 120 -18.65 -10.87 2.91
C LEU A 120 -17.48 -10.91 3.90
N ILE A 121 -16.39 -11.60 3.55
CA ILE A 121 -15.19 -11.65 4.39
C ILE A 121 -14.65 -10.24 4.62
N ASN A 122 -14.57 -9.43 3.57
CA ASN A 122 -14.08 -8.06 3.66
C ASN A 122 -15.00 -7.17 4.51
N SER A 123 -16.33 -7.37 4.47
CA SER A 123 -17.26 -6.62 5.33
C SER A 123 -17.04 -6.96 6.80
N MET A 124 -16.93 -8.25 7.14
CA MET A 124 -16.68 -8.73 8.51
C MET A 124 -15.29 -8.35 9.05
N LEU A 125 -14.26 -8.29 8.21
CA LEU A 125 -12.93 -7.81 8.64
C LEU A 125 -12.92 -6.30 8.94
N ARG A 126 -13.73 -5.52 8.21
CA ARG A 126 -13.92 -4.08 8.44
C ARG A 126 -14.79 -3.82 9.66
N ASP A 127 -15.82 -4.64 9.85
CA ASP A 127 -16.77 -4.56 10.95
C ASP A 127 -16.93 -5.95 11.61
N PRO A 128 -16.07 -6.27 12.60
CA PRO A 128 -16.10 -7.56 13.28
C PRO A 128 -17.40 -7.84 14.04
N SER A 129 -18.24 -6.83 14.29
CA SER A 129 -19.54 -7.02 14.94
C SER A 129 -20.53 -7.83 14.11
N GLN A 130 -20.28 -7.96 12.80
CA GLN A 130 -21.06 -8.78 11.88
C GLN A 130 -20.77 -10.30 12.03
N ILE A 131 -19.70 -10.67 12.75
CA ILE A 131 -19.34 -12.06 12.98
C ILE A 131 -20.24 -12.64 14.09
N PRO A 132 -21.02 -13.70 13.83
CA PRO A 132 -21.95 -14.25 14.82
C PRO A 132 -21.27 -14.78 16.09
N ASP A 133 -20.06 -15.31 15.96
CA ASP A 133 -19.27 -15.78 17.10
C ASP A 133 -18.54 -14.62 17.77
N GLY A 134 -19.00 -14.23 18.97
CA GLY A 134 -18.45 -13.08 19.69
C GLY A 134 -16.98 -13.23 20.09
N VAL A 135 -16.48 -14.46 20.26
CA VAL A 135 -15.07 -14.70 20.56
C VAL A 135 -14.23 -14.43 19.31
N LEU A 136 -14.60 -15.02 18.17
CA LEU A 136 -13.95 -14.80 16.88
C LEU A 136 -14.02 -13.32 16.48
N ALA A 137 -15.16 -12.66 16.69
CA ALA A 137 -15.32 -11.22 16.48
C ALA A 137 -14.26 -10.40 17.24
N ASN A 138 -14.08 -10.70 18.53
CA ASN A 138 -13.06 -10.04 19.35
C ASN A 138 -11.63 -10.36 18.88
N GLN A 139 -11.35 -11.59 18.46
CA GLN A 139 -10.03 -11.98 17.93
C GLN A 139 -9.70 -11.25 16.63
N VAL A 140 -10.65 -11.20 15.70
CA VAL A 140 -10.53 -10.45 14.44
C VAL A 140 -10.32 -8.97 14.74
N TYR A 141 -11.10 -8.39 15.66
CA TYR A 141 -10.91 -7.00 16.09
C TYR A 141 -9.50 -6.74 16.63
N GLN A 142 -8.98 -7.60 17.51
CA GLN A 142 -7.63 -7.45 18.07
C GLN A 142 -6.55 -7.54 16.99
N CYS A 143 -6.67 -8.49 16.05
CA CYS A 143 -5.79 -8.59 14.90
C CYS A 143 -5.82 -7.32 14.05
N THR A 144 -7.02 -6.83 13.71
CA THR A 144 -7.22 -5.60 12.91
C THR A 144 -6.59 -4.38 13.57
N VAL A 145 -6.79 -4.17 14.87
CA VAL A 145 -6.27 -3.00 15.59
C VAL A 145 -4.77 -3.08 15.82
N ASN A 146 -4.18 -4.27 15.91
CA ASN A 146 -2.74 -4.46 16.13
C ASN A 146 -1.94 -4.59 14.84
N ASP A 147 -2.58 -4.85 13.71
CA ASP A 147 -1.91 -4.86 12.41
C ASP A 147 -1.36 -3.48 12.06
N CYS A 148 -0.09 -3.44 11.69
CA CYS A 148 0.64 -2.22 11.43
C CYS A 148 0.73 -1.87 9.94
N CYS A 149 0.32 -2.76 9.03
CA CYS A 149 0.58 -2.60 7.59
C CYS A 149 -0.56 -3.03 6.65
N TYR A 150 -1.37 -4.01 7.05
CA TYR A 150 -2.40 -4.67 6.24
C TYR A 150 -3.82 -4.52 6.84
N GLY A 151 -3.95 -3.89 8.01
CA GLY A 151 -5.24 -3.64 8.63
C GLY A 151 -6.03 -2.53 7.92
N PRO A 152 -7.38 -2.53 8.01
CA PRO A 152 -8.25 -1.52 7.41
C PRO A 152 -7.86 -0.06 7.74
N LEU A 153 -7.40 0.20 8.96
CA LEU A 153 -6.96 1.54 9.38
C LEU A 153 -5.77 2.04 8.55
N VAL A 154 -4.81 1.16 8.27
CA VAL A 154 -3.61 1.50 7.50
C VAL A 154 -3.97 1.77 6.06
N ASP A 155 -4.89 0.99 5.49
CA ASP A 155 -5.39 1.20 4.14
C ASP A 155 -6.13 2.53 4.01
N CYS A 156 -6.98 2.88 4.99
CA CYS A 156 -7.62 4.20 5.04
C CYS A 156 -6.59 5.34 5.08
N ILE A 157 -5.53 5.21 5.88
CA ILE A 157 -4.45 6.21 5.96
C ILE A 157 -3.73 6.34 4.61
N LYS A 158 -3.35 5.22 3.97
CA LYS A 158 -2.71 5.23 2.65
C LYS A 158 -3.58 5.91 1.59
N HIS A 159 -4.88 5.59 1.57
CA HIS A 159 -5.82 6.16 0.63
C HIS A 159 -6.01 7.67 0.85
N ALA A 160 -6.17 8.11 2.10
CA ALA A 160 -6.29 9.52 2.44
C ALA A 160 -5.05 10.33 2.03
N ILE A 161 -3.85 9.80 2.28
CA ILE A 161 -2.59 10.43 1.86
C ILE A 161 -2.48 10.51 0.33
N GLY A 162 -2.87 9.45 -0.38
CA GLY A 162 -2.91 9.43 -1.84
C GLY A 162 -3.82 10.52 -2.40
N HIS A 163 -5.06 10.55 -1.93
CA HIS A 163 -6.04 11.54 -2.33
C HIS A 163 -5.61 12.98 -2.01
N GLU A 164 -5.04 13.23 -0.83
CA GLU A 164 -4.48 14.54 -0.47
C GLU A 164 -3.41 15.00 -1.49
N HIS A 165 -2.53 14.10 -1.91
CA HIS A 165 -1.49 14.42 -2.89
C HIS A 165 -2.04 14.66 -4.29
N GLU A 166 -3.10 13.98 -4.69
CA GLU A 166 -3.81 14.25 -5.95
C GLU A 166 -4.51 15.60 -5.94
N VAL A 167 -5.12 16.00 -4.83
CA VAL A 167 -5.71 17.33 -4.65
C VAL A 167 -4.64 18.42 -4.75
N LEU A 168 -3.53 18.27 -4.01
CA LEU A 168 -2.40 19.21 -4.07
C LEU A 168 -1.82 19.32 -5.48
N LEU A 169 -1.68 18.19 -6.20
CA LEU A 169 -1.20 18.20 -7.57
C LEU A 169 -2.16 18.97 -8.49
N ARG A 170 -3.46 18.77 -8.33
CA ARG A 170 -4.49 19.50 -9.08
C ARG A 170 -4.40 21.00 -8.86
N GLU A 171 -4.28 21.43 -7.59
CA GLU A 171 -4.11 22.84 -7.23
C GLU A 171 -2.85 23.43 -7.90
N MET A 172 -1.73 22.70 -7.87
CA MET A 172 -0.49 23.13 -8.52
C MET A 172 -0.63 23.26 -10.05
N LEU A 173 -1.36 22.35 -10.71
CA LEU A 173 -1.61 22.44 -12.15
C LEU A 173 -2.44 23.69 -12.49
N LEU A 174 -3.48 23.98 -11.70
CA LEU A 174 -4.32 25.16 -11.86
C LEU A 174 -3.55 26.47 -11.61
N GLU A 175 -2.74 26.53 -10.55
CA GLU A 175 -1.88 27.69 -10.26
C GLU A 175 -0.88 27.99 -11.38
N LYS A 176 -0.45 26.96 -12.10
CA LYS A 176 0.45 27.06 -13.26
C LYS A 176 -0.28 27.29 -14.58
N ASN A 177 -1.61 27.47 -14.55
CA ASN A 177 -2.48 27.62 -15.73
C ASN A 177 -2.30 26.47 -16.75
N LEU A 178 -2.08 25.25 -16.27
CA LEU A 178 -2.01 24.07 -17.12
C LEU A 178 -3.40 23.47 -17.27
N SER A 179 -3.86 23.31 -18.52
CA SER A 179 -5.14 22.67 -18.81
C SER A 179 -4.99 21.15 -18.78
N PHE A 180 -5.94 20.46 -18.15
CA PHE A 180 -5.89 19.01 -17.98
C PHE A 180 -7.28 18.36 -17.92
N ILE A 181 -7.32 17.08 -18.27
CA ILE A 181 -8.45 16.17 -18.07
C ILE A 181 -8.13 15.27 -16.87
N ALA A 182 -9.00 15.28 -15.87
CA ALA A 182 -8.85 14.47 -14.66
C ALA A 182 -9.39 13.03 -14.86
N GLU A 183 -8.97 12.13 -13.97
CA GLU A 183 -9.29 10.70 -14.04
C GLU A 183 -10.80 10.39 -14.11
N ASP A 184 -11.62 11.10 -13.33
CA ASP A 184 -13.07 10.94 -13.26
C ASP A 184 -13.74 11.17 -14.63
N GLN A 185 -13.28 12.18 -15.36
CA GLN A 185 -13.72 12.48 -16.72
C GLN A 185 -13.28 11.40 -17.72
N LEU A 186 -12.08 10.82 -17.54
CA LEU A 186 -11.60 9.71 -18.38
C LEU A 186 -12.41 8.44 -18.12
N ARG A 187 -12.69 8.12 -16.86
CA ARG A 187 -13.54 6.97 -16.50
C ARG A 187 -14.96 7.14 -17.05
N ALA A 188 -15.53 8.34 -17.01
CA ALA A 188 -16.83 8.64 -17.62
C ALA A 188 -16.85 8.40 -19.14
N LYS A 189 -15.70 8.54 -19.82
CA LYS A 189 -15.52 8.22 -21.25
C LYS A 189 -15.29 6.73 -21.52
N GLY A 190 -15.29 5.88 -20.50
CA GLY A 190 -15.14 4.43 -20.62
C GLY A 190 -13.69 3.93 -20.69
N TYR A 191 -12.71 4.74 -20.31
CA TYR A 191 -11.33 4.28 -20.21
C TYR A 191 -11.12 3.43 -18.94
N ASP A 192 -10.55 2.24 -19.13
CA ASP A 192 -10.32 1.26 -18.05
C ASP A 192 -9.03 1.55 -17.23
N LYS A 193 -7.94 1.91 -17.93
CA LYS A 193 -6.70 2.39 -17.31
C LYS A 193 -6.50 3.86 -17.62
N THR A 194 -6.40 4.68 -16.59
CA THR A 194 -6.42 6.14 -16.67
C THR A 194 -5.33 6.74 -15.78
N PRO A 195 -4.45 7.61 -16.31
CA PRO A 195 -3.59 8.41 -15.44
C PRO A 195 -4.44 9.40 -14.64
N ASP A 196 -3.92 9.90 -13.53
CA ASP A 196 -4.63 10.86 -12.68
C ASP A 196 -4.96 12.15 -13.44
N PHE A 197 -4.03 12.59 -14.30
CA PHE A 197 -4.19 13.76 -15.15
C PHE A 197 -3.61 13.54 -16.55
N ILE A 198 -4.35 13.97 -17.58
CA ILE A 198 -3.83 14.16 -18.95
C ILE A 198 -3.77 15.64 -19.22
N LEU A 199 -2.61 16.16 -19.59
CA LEU A 199 -2.45 17.56 -19.97
C LEU A 199 -3.03 17.75 -21.38
N GLU A 200 -3.97 18.67 -21.54
CA GLU A 200 -4.55 18.95 -22.85
C GLU A 200 -3.50 19.51 -23.83
N VAL A 201 -2.54 20.28 -23.29
CA VAL A 201 -1.37 20.73 -24.01
C VAL A 201 -0.12 20.12 -23.35
N PRO A 202 0.66 19.28 -24.05
CA PRO A 202 1.90 18.74 -23.52
C PRO A 202 2.89 19.84 -23.13
N VAL A 203 3.64 19.63 -22.06
CA VAL A 203 4.61 20.61 -21.54
C VAL A 203 6.02 20.04 -21.55
N ALA A 204 7.02 20.89 -21.83
CA ALA A 204 8.42 20.52 -21.73
C ALA A 204 8.95 20.76 -20.31
N VAL A 205 9.49 19.72 -19.68
CA VAL A 205 10.13 19.78 -18.36
C VAL A 205 11.48 19.09 -18.47
N GLU A 206 12.56 19.80 -18.16
CA GLU A 206 13.94 19.26 -18.22
C GLU A 206 14.27 18.56 -19.56
N GLY A 207 13.77 19.09 -20.68
CA GLY A 207 13.99 18.52 -22.02
C GLY A 207 13.06 17.36 -22.40
N HIS A 208 12.11 16.99 -21.55
CA HIS A 208 11.12 15.93 -21.83
C HIS A 208 9.73 16.54 -22.00
N ILE A 209 9.00 16.11 -23.02
CA ILE A 209 7.58 16.40 -23.21
C ILE A 209 6.76 15.47 -22.32
N ILE A 210 5.92 16.09 -21.50
CA ILE A 210 5.02 15.44 -20.56
C ILE A 210 3.59 15.69 -21.03
N HIS A 211 2.84 14.61 -21.20
CA HIS A 211 1.44 14.66 -21.63
C HIS A 211 0.48 14.04 -20.60
N TRP A 212 0.98 13.21 -19.69
CA TRP A 212 0.18 12.62 -18.62
C TRP A 212 0.97 12.62 -17.31
N ILE A 213 0.26 12.62 -16.19
CA ILE A 213 0.82 12.63 -14.84
C ILE A 213 0.11 11.57 -14.01
N GLU A 214 0.90 10.73 -13.35
CA GLU A 214 0.43 9.82 -12.29
C GLU A 214 1.08 10.23 -10.96
N SER A 215 0.24 10.58 -9.99
CA SER A 215 0.56 10.86 -8.61
C SER A 215 0.73 9.56 -7.83
N LYS A 216 1.92 9.35 -7.23
CA LYS A 216 2.15 8.26 -6.28
C LYS A 216 2.66 8.84 -4.96
N ALA A 217 1.84 8.74 -3.91
CA ALA A 217 2.17 9.19 -2.56
C ALA A 217 2.65 8.04 -1.66
N SER A 218 3.46 7.13 -2.21
CA SER A 218 4.01 5.98 -1.48
C SER A 218 5.53 6.09 -1.35
N PHE A 219 6.11 5.31 -0.44
CA PHE A 219 7.57 5.17 -0.42
C PHE A 219 8.02 4.42 -1.66
N GLY A 220 8.93 5.02 -2.43
CA GLY A 220 9.37 4.48 -3.72
C GLY A 220 10.54 3.52 -3.55
N ASP A 221 10.40 2.32 -4.10
CA ASP A 221 11.51 1.39 -4.35
C ASP A 221 11.46 0.85 -5.78
N GLU A 222 12.54 0.18 -6.18
CA GLU A 222 12.69 -0.40 -7.52
C GLU A 222 11.58 -1.41 -7.84
N SER A 223 11.23 -2.27 -6.88
CA SER A 223 10.26 -3.33 -7.10
C SER A 223 8.84 -2.78 -7.35
N SER A 224 8.41 -1.79 -6.56
CA SER A 224 7.10 -1.15 -6.78
C SER A 224 7.08 -0.38 -8.10
N HIS A 225 8.20 0.25 -8.47
CA HIS A 225 8.30 0.98 -9.72
C HIS A 225 8.15 0.08 -10.95
N GLN A 226 8.81 -1.09 -10.93
CA GLN A 226 8.67 -2.10 -12.00
C GLN A 226 7.23 -2.63 -12.11
N ALA A 227 6.56 -2.82 -10.97
CA ALA A 227 5.14 -3.20 -10.97
C ALA A 227 4.27 -2.11 -11.61
N TYR A 228 4.46 -0.83 -11.26
CA TYR A 228 3.70 0.27 -11.87
C TYR A 228 3.92 0.39 -13.38
N LEU A 229 5.14 0.14 -13.88
CA LEU A 229 5.41 0.12 -15.31
C LEU A 229 4.54 -0.90 -16.04
N GLN A 230 4.48 -2.12 -15.53
CA GLN A 230 3.71 -3.23 -16.11
C GLN A 230 2.20 -3.02 -15.97
N ASP A 231 1.74 -2.63 -14.78
CA ASP A 231 0.33 -2.59 -14.45
C ASP A 231 -0.37 -1.35 -15.01
N GLN A 232 0.34 -0.23 -15.12
CA GLN A 232 -0.26 1.08 -15.46
C GLN A 232 0.48 1.75 -16.61
N PHE A 233 1.76 2.08 -16.46
CA PHE A 233 2.42 3.07 -17.32
C PHE A 233 2.57 2.63 -18.78
N TRP A 234 2.79 1.34 -19.05
CA TRP A 234 2.83 0.86 -20.44
C TRP A 234 1.52 1.03 -21.18
N SER A 235 0.38 0.97 -20.47
CA SER A 235 -0.91 1.23 -21.10
C SER A 235 -1.08 2.69 -21.52
N TYR A 236 -0.54 3.63 -20.72
CA TYR A 236 -0.57 5.06 -21.03
C TYR A 236 0.37 5.38 -22.18
N TRP A 237 1.57 4.80 -22.15
CA TRP A 237 2.57 4.96 -23.20
C TRP A 237 2.00 4.58 -24.57
N ASN A 238 1.42 3.38 -24.68
CA ASN A 238 0.87 2.90 -25.94
C ASN A 238 -0.33 3.72 -26.43
N ARG A 239 -1.10 4.33 -25.52
CA ARG A 239 -2.34 5.04 -25.84
C ARG A 239 -2.14 6.53 -26.14
N TYR A 240 -1.22 7.18 -25.44
CA TYR A 240 -1.09 8.65 -25.46
C TYR A 240 0.24 9.14 -26.03
N LEU A 241 1.17 8.25 -26.43
CA LEU A 241 2.47 8.64 -26.98
C LEU A 241 2.75 8.09 -28.39
N ASN A 242 1.75 7.49 -29.06
CA ASN A 242 1.92 6.94 -30.41
C ASN A 242 1.40 7.84 -31.55
N THR A 243 1.18 9.12 -31.28
CA THR A 243 0.93 10.14 -32.31
C THR A 243 2.22 10.91 -32.54
N GLU A 244 2.95 10.48 -33.57
CA GLU A 244 4.07 11.15 -34.27
C GLU A 244 5.03 12.04 -33.45
N SER A 245 6.28 11.56 -33.39
CA SER A 245 7.53 12.27 -33.06
C SER A 245 7.88 12.52 -31.58
N GLY A 246 8.86 11.74 -31.10
CA GLY A 246 9.72 12.11 -29.98
C GLY A 246 9.94 11.00 -28.95
N THR A 247 11.20 10.64 -28.73
CA THR A 247 11.63 9.81 -27.60
C THR A 247 11.43 10.60 -26.30
N PHE A 248 10.55 10.13 -25.42
CA PHE A 248 10.29 10.76 -24.12
C PHE A 248 10.47 9.78 -22.97
N MET A 249 11.02 10.25 -21.84
CA MET A 249 11.13 9.45 -20.62
C MET A 249 10.12 9.93 -19.57
N PRO A 250 9.56 9.01 -18.76
CA PRO A 250 8.63 9.37 -17.70
C PRO A 250 9.34 10.20 -16.61
N ILE A 251 8.89 11.43 -16.38
CA ILE A 251 9.34 12.25 -15.26
C ILE A 251 8.60 11.82 -13.99
N PHE A 252 9.35 11.31 -13.01
CA PHE A 252 8.84 10.95 -11.70
C PHE A 252 9.20 12.01 -10.65
N MET A 253 8.20 12.68 -10.07
CA MET A 253 8.43 13.59 -8.95
C MET A 253 8.69 12.80 -7.65
N ARG A 254 9.95 12.78 -7.18
CA ARG A 254 10.28 12.32 -5.82
C ARG A 254 9.92 13.40 -4.80
N ARG A 255 9.63 12.99 -3.56
CA ARG A 255 9.34 13.84 -2.38
C ARG A 255 10.37 14.96 -2.11
N ALA A 256 11.58 14.87 -2.68
CA ALA A 256 12.66 15.84 -2.54
C ALA A 256 12.88 16.75 -3.77
N SER A 257 12.13 16.59 -4.87
CA SER A 257 12.23 17.46 -6.06
C SER A 257 11.10 18.50 -6.16
N LYS A 258 10.09 18.46 -5.28
CA LYS A 258 9.01 19.47 -5.22
C LYS A 258 9.52 20.91 -5.01
N GLN A 259 10.70 21.09 -4.42
CA GLN A 259 11.32 22.42 -4.24
C GLN A 259 12.02 22.97 -5.49
N HIS A 260 12.29 22.17 -6.52
CA HIS A 260 12.93 22.66 -7.75
C HIS A 260 11.91 23.21 -8.77
N ILE A 261 10.71 22.64 -8.85
CA ILE A 261 9.64 23.16 -9.72
C ILE A 261 9.14 24.54 -9.26
N ALA A 262 9.27 24.85 -7.96
CA ALA A 262 8.89 26.14 -7.40
C ALA A 262 9.73 27.32 -7.92
N ASN A 263 10.97 27.09 -8.38
CA ASN A 263 11.91 28.16 -8.69
C ASN A 263 12.16 28.41 -10.19
N GLU A 264 11.73 27.52 -11.09
CA GLU A 264 12.17 27.59 -12.51
C GLU A 264 11.06 27.66 -13.56
N VAL A 265 9.78 27.65 -13.17
CA VAL A 265 8.70 28.00 -14.12
C VAL A 265 8.68 29.52 -14.28
N LYS A 266 9.52 30.05 -15.18
CA LYS A 266 9.32 31.40 -15.72
C LYS A 266 8.17 31.37 -16.74
N PRO A 267 7.20 32.29 -16.65
CA PRO A 267 6.26 32.47 -17.75
C PRO A 267 7.06 32.84 -19.00
N ALA A 268 6.74 32.20 -20.13
CA ALA A 268 7.24 32.64 -21.42
C ALA A 268 6.72 34.06 -21.64
N SER A 269 7.62 35.04 -21.59
CA SER A 269 7.36 36.42 -21.95
C SER A 269 6.95 36.50 -23.43
N MET A 270 5.76 37.03 -23.69
CA MET A 270 5.49 37.82 -24.89
C MET A 270 5.72 39.29 -24.55
#